data_AF-A0A0M0EDX0-F1
#
_entry.id   AF-A0A0M0EDX0-F1
#
_cell.length_a   1.000
_cell.length_b   1.000
_cell.length_c   1.000
_cell.angle_alpha   90.00
_cell.angle_beta   90.00
_cell.angle_gamma   90.00
#
_symmetry.space_group_name_H-M   'P 1'
#
loop_
_entity.id
_entity.type
_entity.pdbx_description
1 polymer ?
#
loop_
_entity_poly.entity_id
_entity_poly.type
_entity_poly.pdbx_seq_one_letter_code
_entity_poly.pdbx_strand_id
1 'polypeptide(L)'
;MERSTGRQVSLRSDLWEKEVCNGFYVLKHALLGVAKSGAFAKPENVRGHPPRMVAGPGSWLKASVEDLAKCCVRDYVLRGGTIEFDSSGTLHVLWISVEIEAEGGELIFDARGHDPGLLLVDVTLRQKAPLLVLFKQVSRLTVTYDPKADITLIGMLGAPAAGLDSNVWSVVRIGGNVCGLSSEANIRVSTNENSDELLIRYYESNKSGDVCININNIIL
;
A
#
# COMPACT_ATOMS: atom_id res chain seq x y z
N MET A 1 -17.04 -27.44 46.32
CA MET A 1 -18.24 -26.61 46.10
C MET A 1 -17.86 -25.22 46.60
N GLU A 2 -17.84 -24.14 45.83
CA GLU A 2 -18.60 -23.77 44.63
C GLU A 2 -17.71 -23.04 43.60
N ARG A 3 -18.17 -23.07 42.34
CA ARG A 3 -17.69 -22.30 41.19
C ARG A 3 -18.36 -20.92 41.17
N SER A 4 -17.62 -19.87 40.81
CA SER A 4 -18.13 -18.72 40.04
C SER A 4 -16.96 -18.06 39.28
N THR A 5 -16.67 -18.44 38.03
CA THR A 5 -17.06 -17.75 36.79
C THR A 5 -16.69 -16.26 36.70
N GLY A 6 -15.77 -15.96 35.78
CA GLY A 6 -15.93 -14.85 34.84
C GLY A 6 -15.25 -13.53 35.19
N ARG A 7 -14.02 -13.34 34.70
CA ARG A 7 -13.60 -12.06 34.13
C ARG A 7 -12.58 -12.30 33.02
N GLN A 8 -13.14 -12.48 31.82
CA GLN A 8 -12.44 -12.29 30.57
C GLN A 8 -12.10 -10.80 30.47
N VAL A 9 -10.86 -10.43 30.74
CA VAL A 9 -10.36 -9.08 30.47
C VAL A 9 -10.04 -9.00 28.98
N SER A 10 -11.05 -8.58 28.23
CA SER A 10 -10.92 -8.07 26.87
C SER A 10 -10.58 -6.58 26.93
N LEU A 11 -9.80 -6.09 25.95
CA LEU A 11 -9.44 -4.70 25.64
C LEU A 11 -8.22 -4.16 26.43
N ARG A 12 -7.22 -3.50 25.82
CA ARG A 12 -7.27 -2.56 24.69
C ARG A 12 -6.03 -2.58 23.80
N SER A 13 -6.27 -2.23 22.54
CA SER A 13 -5.37 -1.77 21.48
C SER A 13 -4.68 -0.43 21.83
N ASP A 14 -4.09 -0.34 23.02
CA ASP A 14 -3.43 0.88 23.46
C ASP A 14 -1.93 0.76 23.19
N LEU A 15 -1.50 1.35 22.07
CA LEU A 15 -0.36 2.28 22.01
C LEU A 15 -0.17 2.71 20.53
N TRP A 16 -1.03 3.65 20.10
CA TRP A 16 -0.93 4.48 18.89
C TRP A 16 -1.43 3.95 17.54
N GLU A 17 -2.58 3.28 17.53
CA GLU A 17 -3.35 3.08 16.30
C GLU A 17 -4.40 4.18 16.15
N LYS A 18 -4.44 4.85 14.99
CA LYS A 18 -5.49 5.82 14.67
C LYS A 18 -6.42 5.23 13.63
N GLU A 19 -7.57 4.77 14.11
CA GLU A 19 -8.65 4.26 13.26
C GLU A 19 -9.51 5.41 12.73
N VAL A 20 -9.81 5.36 11.43
CA VAL A 20 -10.80 6.24 10.79
C VAL A 20 -12.06 5.44 10.57
N CYS A 21 -13.18 5.91 11.13
CA CYS A 21 -14.47 5.25 11.02
C CYS A 21 -15.40 6.06 10.09
N ASN A 22 -16.00 5.38 9.10
CA ASN A 22 -17.13 5.90 8.30
C ASN A 22 -16.95 7.31 7.68
N GLY A 23 -15.81 7.60 7.07
CA GLY A 23 -15.61 8.90 6.43
C GLY A 23 -14.26 9.10 5.73
N PHE A 24 -14.15 10.26 5.08
CA PHE A 24 -12.96 10.70 4.36
C PHE A 24 -12.01 11.47 5.29
N TYR A 25 -10.74 11.07 5.34
CA TYR A 25 -9.72 11.62 6.23
C TYR A 25 -8.42 11.95 5.48
N VAL A 26 -7.99 13.22 5.54
CA VAL A 26 -6.75 13.69 4.89
C VAL A 26 -5.63 13.80 5.90
N LEU A 27 -4.45 13.24 5.60
CA LEU A 27 -3.31 13.20 6.53
C LEU A 27 -2.85 14.60 7.00
N LYS A 28 -2.92 15.63 6.13
CA LYS A 28 -2.68 17.03 6.53
C LYS A 28 -3.51 17.49 7.74
N HIS A 29 -4.74 16.97 7.91
CA HIS A 29 -5.59 17.32 9.06
C HIS A 29 -5.05 16.71 10.36
N ALA A 30 -4.39 15.55 10.30
CA ALA A 30 -3.67 14.99 11.44
C ALA A 30 -2.51 15.91 11.84
N LEU A 31 -1.72 16.39 10.86
CA LEU A 31 -0.58 17.26 11.11
C LEU A 31 -1.01 18.59 11.76
N LEU A 32 -2.09 19.20 11.26
CA LEU A 32 -2.65 20.42 11.86
C LEU A 32 -3.18 20.19 13.28
N GLY A 33 -3.76 19.01 13.56
CA GLY A 33 -4.21 18.63 14.89
C GLY A 33 -3.05 18.38 15.87
N VAL A 34 -1.97 17.74 15.41
CA VAL A 34 -0.75 17.48 16.20
C VAL A 34 0.01 18.76 16.49
N ALA A 35 0.14 19.66 15.50
CA ALA A 35 0.76 20.97 15.70
C ALA A 35 -0.01 21.85 16.70
N LYS A 36 -1.36 21.75 16.73
CA LYS A 36 -2.19 22.44 17.73
C LYS A 36 -2.19 21.77 19.10
N SER A 37 -1.88 20.46 19.17
CA SER A 37 -1.85 19.67 20.41
C SER A 37 -0.45 19.50 20.99
N GLY A 38 0.55 20.27 20.51
CA GLY A 38 1.95 20.23 20.93
C GLY A 38 2.23 20.64 22.39
N ALA A 39 1.22 20.63 23.26
CA ALA A 39 1.32 20.87 24.69
C ALA A 39 0.68 19.72 25.48
N PHE A 40 1.09 18.46 25.27
CA PHE A 40 0.78 17.39 26.22
C PHE A 40 2.00 16.52 26.52
N ALA A 41 2.18 16.36 27.83
CA ALA A 41 3.31 15.81 28.57
C ALA A 41 3.82 14.43 28.16
N LYS A 42 5.08 14.15 28.56
CA LYS A 42 5.67 12.81 28.70
C LYS A 42 4.67 11.82 29.31
N PRO A 43 4.73 10.54 28.89
CA PRO A 43 5.11 9.54 29.88
C PRO A 43 5.95 8.36 29.34
N GLU A 44 6.44 7.63 30.32
CA GLU A 44 7.35 6.49 30.30
C GLU A 44 6.76 5.23 29.64
N ASN A 45 7.65 4.26 29.36
CA ASN A 45 7.45 2.91 28.78
C ASN A 45 7.44 2.80 27.25
N VAL A 46 8.64 2.91 26.69
CA VAL A 46 8.97 2.59 25.30
C VAL A 46 9.03 1.07 25.09
N ARG A 47 7.97 0.50 24.52
CA ARG A 47 8.04 -0.52 23.46
C ARG A 47 7.19 0.03 22.32
N GLY A 48 7.74 0.73 21.35
CA GLY A 48 8.73 0.23 20.39
C GLY A 48 8.13 0.09 18.98
N HIS A 49 6.83 0.32 18.79
CA HIS A 49 6.21 0.40 17.48
C HIS A 49 5.77 1.83 17.16
N PRO A 50 6.11 2.36 15.96
CA PRO A 50 5.63 3.66 15.52
C PRO A 50 4.10 3.65 15.37
N PRO A 51 3.45 4.82 15.47
CA PRO A 51 2.01 4.95 15.29
C PRO A 51 1.55 4.43 13.93
N ARG A 52 0.45 3.67 13.90
CA ARG A 52 -0.16 3.13 12.68
C ARG A 52 -1.47 3.83 12.36
N MET A 53 -1.76 4.04 11.08
CA MET A 53 -3.08 4.53 10.64
C MET A 53 -3.91 3.41 10.04
N VAL A 54 -5.17 3.29 10.47
CA VAL A 54 -6.06 2.20 10.07
C VAL A 54 -7.20 2.74 9.20
N ALA A 55 -7.34 2.18 8.00
CA ALA A 55 -8.47 2.37 7.11
C ALA A 55 -9.47 1.22 7.31
N GLY A 56 -10.44 1.43 8.21
CA GLY A 56 -11.53 0.51 8.51
C GLY A 56 -12.68 0.53 7.48
N PRO A 57 -13.75 -0.27 7.68
CA PRO A 57 -14.89 -0.32 6.77
C PRO A 57 -15.54 1.05 6.55
N GLY A 58 -15.83 1.38 5.29
CA GLY A 58 -16.45 2.66 4.91
C GLY A 58 -15.57 3.90 5.15
N SER A 59 -14.31 3.71 5.51
CA SER A 59 -13.34 4.79 5.67
C SER A 59 -12.50 4.99 4.41
N TRP A 60 -12.06 6.23 4.23
CA TRP A 60 -11.20 6.61 3.11
C TRP A 60 -10.08 7.52 3.62
N LEU A 61 -8.85 7.01 3.65
CA LEU A 61 -7.65 7.79 3.96
C LEU A 61 -7.08 8.37 2.68
N LYS A 62 -6.78 9.67 2.65
CA LYS A 62 -6.07 10.31 1.53
C LYS A 62 -4.80 11.00 1.99
N ALA A 63 -3.70 10.81 1.26
CA ALA A 63 -2.43 11.47 1.52
C ALA A 63 -1.68 11.75 0.23
N SER A 64 -1.10 12.95 0.11
CA SER A 64 -0.09 13.24 -0.90
C SER A 64 1.28 12.72 -0.48
N VAL A 65 2.22 12.56 -1.42
CA VAL A 65 3.62 12.27 -1.07
C VAL A 65 4.21 13.34 -0.16
N GLU A 66 3.83 14.61 -0.35
CA GLU A 66 4.24 15.71 0.52
C GLU A 66 3.67 15.59 1.95
N ASP A 67 2.39 15.22 2.08
CA ASP A 67 1.76 14.99 3.39
C ASP A 67 2.47 13.84 4.12
N LEU A 68 2.79 12.76 3.40
CA LEU A 68 3.58 11.65 3.93
C LEU A 68 4.97 12.13 4.37
N ALA A 69 5.68 12.92 3.57
CA ALA A 69 7.00 13.44 3.89
C ALA A 69 6.99 14.26 5.19
N LYS A 70 5.95 15.08 5.39
CA LYS A 70 5.75 15.90 6.59
C LYS A 70 5.30 15.09 7.82
N CYS A 71 4.75 13.90 7.61
CA CYS A 71 4.30 13.02 8.68
C CYS A 71 5.42 12.05 9.13
N CYS A 72 5.35 11.58 10.38
CA CYS A 72 6.19 10.48 10.88
C CYS A 72 5.51 9.10 10.75
N VAL A 73 4.24 9.05 10.31
CA VAL A 73 3.52 7.78 10.09
C VAL A 73 3.98 7.17 8.76
N ARG A 74 4.50 5.95 8.83
CA ARG A 74 4.94 5.16 7.66
C ARG A 74 4.25 3.80 7.56
N ASP A 75 3.51 3.42 8.60
CA ASP A 75 2.84 2.14 8.69
C ASP A 75 1.33 2.34 8.68
N TYR A 76 0.67 1.67 7.75
CA TYR A 76 -0.78 1.71 7.55
C TYR A 76 -1.37 0.31 7.66
N VAL A 77 -2.64 0.24 8.03
CA VAL A 77 -3.42 -0.99 8.06
C VAL A 77 -4.67 -0.78 7.20
N LEU A 78 -4.93 -1.70 6.29
CA LEU A 78 -6.12 -1.73 5.45
C LEU A 78 -7.04 -2.86 5.93
N ARG A 79 -8.21 -2.50 6.44
CA ARG A 79 -9.21 -3.41 7.02
C ARG A 79 -10.60 -3.02 6.50
N GLY A 80 -10.88 -3.35 5.24
CA GLY A 80 -12.16 -3.09 4.58
C GLY A 80 -12.39 -1.65 4.13
N GLY A 81 -11.40 -0.77 4.27
CA GLY A 81 -11.44 0.63 3.83
C GLY A 81 -10.69 0.89 2.52
N THR A 82 -10.48 2.18 2.26
CA THR A 82 -9.71 2.69 1.12
C THR A 82 -8.55 3.56 1.60
N ILE A 83 -7.37 3.36 1.04
CA ILE A 83 -6.26 4.31 1.14
C ILE A 83 -5.94 4.82 -0.26
N GLU A 84 -6.00 6.12 -0.44
CA GLU A 84 -5.68 6.82 -1.68
C GLU A 84 -4.45 7.69 -1.52
N PHE A 85 -3.50 7.55 -2.43
CA PHE A 85 -2.34 8.40 -2.51
C PHE A 85 -2.42 9.29 -3.75
N ASP A 86 -2.05 10.55 -3.60
CA ASP A 86 -1.80 11.44 -4.74
C ASP A 86 -0.32 11.76 -4.87
N SER A 87 0.09 12.08 -6.11
CA SER A 87 1.49 12.22 -6.48
C SER A 87 2.17 13.48 -5.97
N SER A 88 1.44 14.47 -5.42
CA SER A 88 2.02 15.77 -5.09
C SER A 88 3.14 15.65 -4.06
N GLY A 89 4.34 16.11 -4.42
CA GLY A 89 5.51 16.09 -3.54
C GLY A 89 6.82 15.98 -4.31
N THR A 90 7.14 17.00 -5.13
CA THR A 90 8.34 17.04 -5.96
C THR A 90 9.60 16.64 -5.18
N LEU A 91 10.47 15.83 -5.79
CA LEU A 91 11.74 15.37 -5.23
C LEU A 91 11.64 14.48 -3.97
N HIS A 92 10.43 14.18 -3.47
CA HIS A 92 10.27 13.20 -2.42
C HIS A 92 10.27 11.79 -3.00
N VAL A 93 11.11 10.93 -2.44
CA VAL A 93 11.07 9.48 -2.63
C VAL A 93 10.79 8.87 -1.26
N LEU A 94 9.63 8.26 -1.10
CA LEU A 94 9.18 7.72 0.18
C LEU A 94 8.91 6.23 0.10
N TRP A 95 9.18 5.56 1.21
CA TRP A 95 8.78 4.18 1.44
C TRP A 95 7.75 4.15 2.57
N ILE A 96 6.64 3.45 2.35
CA ILE A 96 5.65 3.16 3.38
C ILE A 96 5.34 1.66 3.42
N SER A 97 4.81 1.20 4.54
CA SER A 97 4.33 -0.17 4.70
C SER A 97 2.81 -0.16 4.90
N VAL A 98 2.13 -1.07 4.20
CA VAL A 98 0.68 -1.28 4.34
C VAL A 98 0.42 -2.74 4.67
N GLU A 99 -0.14 -2.98 5.83
CA GLU A 99 -0.60 -4.29 6.25
C GLU A 99 -2.06 -4.48 5.82
N ILE A 100 -2.35 -5.56 5.08
CA ILE A 100 -3.71 -5.90 4.64
C ILE A 100 -4.25 -6.98 5.57
N GLU A 101 -5.34 -6.63 6.25
CA GLU A 101 -6.05 -7.53 7.16
C GLU A 101 -7.20 -8.27 6.47
N ALA A 102 -7.87 -9.13 7.22
CA ALA A 102 -8.91 -10.05 6.77
C ALA A 102 -9.93 -9.49 5.78
N GLU A 103 -10.42 -8.30 6.08
CA GLU A 103 -11.48 -7.63 5.33
C GLU A 103 -10.97 -7.04 4.01
N GLY A 104 -9.66 -7.03 3.80
CA GLY A 104 -9.05 -6.55 2.57
C GLY A 104 -9.13 -5.04 2.43
N GLY A 105 -9.29 -4.57 1.19
CA GLY A 105 -9.62 -3.17 0.90
C GLY A 105 -9.04 -2.69 -0.41
N GLU A 106 -8.97 -1.37 -0.55
CA GLU A 106 -8.56 -0.70 -1.77
C GLU A 106 -7.33 0.19 -1.56
N LEU A 107 -6.32 0.00 -2.41
CA LEU A 107 -5.19 0.91 -2.57
C LEU A 107 -5.33 1.65 -3.89
N ILE A 108 -5.49 2.97 -3.81
CA ILE A 108 -5.70 3.83 -4.97
C ILE A 108 -4.50 4.76 -5.14
N PHE A 109 -3.95 4.80 -6.34
CA PHE A 109 -2.95 5.76 -6.77
C PHE A 109 -3.60 6.72 -7.75
N ASP A 110 -3.73 7.97 -7.34
CA ASP A 110 -4.32 9.04 -8.15
C ASP A 110 -3.47 9.32 -9.41
N ALA A 111 -4.02 10.08 -10.34
CA ALA A 111 -3.32 10.43 -11.57
C ALA A 111 -1.99 11.15 -11.27
N ARG A 112 -0.99 10.96 -12.15
CA ARG A 112 0.27 11.70 -12.07
C ARG A 112 0.01 13.19 -12.28
N GLY A 113 0.30 13.98 -11.25
CA GLY A 113 0.24 15.43 -11.27
C GLY A 113 1.47 16.05 -11.94
N HIS A 114 1.51 17.38 -11.97
CA HIS A 114 2.59 18.15 -12.59
C HIS A 114 3.96 17.96 -11.90
N ASP A 115 3.92 17.76 -10.57
CA ASP A 115 5.07 17.80 -9.69
C ASP A 115 5.13 16.52 -8.82
N PRO A 116 5.36 15.35 -9.44
CA PRO A 116 5.20 14.08 -8.76
C PRO A 116 6.41 13.75 -7.88
N GLY A 117 6.13 13.28 -6.67
CA GLY A 117 7.04 12.44 -5.90
C GLY A 117 6.97 10.98 -6.33
N LEU A 118 7.85 10.15 -5.77
CA LEU A 118 7.87 8.70 -5.93
C LEU A 118 7.46 8.03 -4.63
N LEU A 119 6.46 7.14 -4.69
CA LEU A 119 6.00 6.37 -3.55
C LEU A 119 6.25 4.88 -3.74
N LEU A 120 7.05 4.29 -2.85
CA LEU A 120 7.23 2.84 -2.73
C LEU A 120 6.31 2.35 -1.61
N VAL A 121 5.44 1.40 -1.94
CA VAL A 121 4.46 0.84 -1.00
C VAL A 121 4.79 -0.64 -0.81
N ASP A 122 5.22 -1.01 0.39
CA ASP A 122 5.45 -2.39 0.76
C ASP A 122 4.20 -2.99 1.40
N VAL A 123 3.59 -3.96 0.72
CA VAL A 123 2.32 -4.56 1.12
C VAL A 123 2.56 -5.93 1.74
N THR A 124 2.07 -6.09 2.97
CA THR A 124 2.06 -7.38 3.68
C THR A 124 0.64 -7.91 3.78
N LEU A 125 0.39 -9.09 3.23
CA LEU A 125 -0.91 -9.78 3.33
C LEU A 125 -0.85 -10.73 4.54
N ARG A 126 -1.59 -10.45 5.64
CA ARG A 126 -1.57 -11.35 6.82
C ARG A 126 -2.38 -12.63 6.64
N GLN A 127 -3.36 -12.62 5.74
CA GLN A 127 -4.24 -13.75 5.45
C GLN A 127 -4.74 -13.67 4.01
N LYS A 128 -5.64 -14.60 3.61
CA LYS A 128 -6.39 -14.49 2.35
C LYS A 128 -7.31 -13.27 2.44
N ALA A 129 -6.79 -12.12 2.07
CA ALA A 129 -7.48 -10.84 2.06
C ALA A 129 -7.60 -10.35 0.62
N PRO A 130 -8.80 -9.94 0.16
CA PRO A 130 -8.97 -9.35 -1.15
C PRO A 130 -8.34 -7.96 -1.17
N LEU A 131 -7.48 -7.70 -2.15
CA LEU A 131 -6.87 -6.38 -2.32
C LEU A 131 -7.13 -5.88 -3.75
N LEU A 132 -7.76 -4.73 -3.87
CA LEU A 132 -7.81 -3.99 -5.13
C LEU A 132 -6.68 -2.97 -5.15
N VAL A 133 -5.84 -3.03 -6.18
CA VAL A 133 -4.84 -2.00 -6.47
C VAL A 133 -5.25 -1.25 -7.73
N LEU A 134 -5.52 0.04 -7.60
CA LEU A 134 -6.03 0.89 -8.69
C LEU A 134 -5.03 2.01 -9.00
N PHE A 135 -4.67 2.14 -10.27
CA PHE A 135 -3.87 3.25 -10.80
C PHE A 135 -4.75 4.08 -11.73
N LYS A 136 -5.00 5.35 -11.36
CA LYS A 136 -5.85 6.25 -12.15
C LYS A 136 -5.09 6.84 -13.33
N GLN A 137 -5.76 6.98 -14.48
CA GLN A 137 -5.23 7.63 -15.69
C GLN A 137 -3.85 7.08 -16.14
N VAL A 138 -3.63 5.78 -15.95
CA VAL A 138 -2.44 5.08 -16.42
C VAL A 138 -2.84 4.23 -17.60
N SER A 139 -2.38 4.58 -18.81
CA SER A 139 -2.76 3.87 -20.04
C SER A 139 -2.36 2.40 -20.04
N ARG A 140 -1.18 2.11 -19.48
CA ARG A 140 -0.59 0.78 -19.38
C ARG A 140 0.24 0.68 -18.10
N LEU A 141 0.12 -0.44 -17.41
CA LEU A 141 0.83 -0.72 -16.16
C LEU A 141 1.64 -2.00 -16.28
N THR A 142 2.92 -1.92 -15.95
CA THR A 142 3.80 -3.09 -15.88
C THR A 142 3.70 -3.77 -14.52
N VAL A 143 3.50 -5.09 -14.54
CA VAL A 143 3.64 -5.98 -13.38
C VAL A 143 4.80 -6.93 -13.64
N THR A 144 5.70 -7.02 -12.67
CA THR A 144 6.88 -7.89 -12.72
C THR A 144 6.84 -8.85 -11.55
N TYR A 145 7.12 -10.12 -11.79
CA TYR A 145 7.32 -11.12 -10.75
C TYR A 145 8.74 -11.68 -10.86
N ASP A 146 9.45 -11.68 -9.73
CA ASP A 146 10.75 -12.31 -9.54
C ASP A 146 10.53 -13.67 -8.82
N PRO A 147 10.66 -14.81 -9.52
CA PRO A 147 10.49 -16.13 -8.91
C PRO A 147 11.54 -16.50 -7.87
N LYS A 148 12.72 -15.88 -7.91
CA LYS A 148 13.83 -16.17 -7.00
C LYS A 148 13.66 -15.43 -5.68
N ALA A 149 13.23 -14.17 -5.75
CA ALA A 149 12.92 -13.38 -4.56
C ALA A 149 11.51 -13.66 -4.01
N ASP A 150 10.65 -14.31 -4.80
CA ASP A 150 9.22 -14.50 -4.54
C ASP A 150 8.52 -13.16 -4.27
N ILE A 151 8.70 -12.21 -5.19
CA ILE A 151 8.18 -10.84 -5.07
C ILE A 151 7.49 -10.44 -6.38
N THR A 152 6.29 -9.87 -6.24
CA THR A 152 5.60 -9.14 -7.30
C THR A 152 5.76 -7.63 -7.09
N LEU A 153 6.10 -6.93 -8.16
CA LEU A 153 6.16 -5.48 -8.24
C LEU A 153 5.12 -4.98 -9.24
N ILE A 154 4.29 -4.03 -8.83
CA ILE A 154 3.25 -3.40 -9.64
C ILE A 154 3.60 -1.94 -9.83
N GLY A 155 3.57 -1.46 -11.09
CA GLY A 155 3.95 -0.09 -11.40
C GLY A 155 5.45 0.13 -11.54
N MET A 156 6.21 -0.94 -11.74
CA MET A 156 7.64 -0.82 -12.05
C MET A 156 7.87 -0.01 -13.31
N LEU A 157 8.78 0.97 -13.22
CA LEU A 157 9.45 1.55 -14.37
C LEU A 157 10.17 0.42 -15.10
N GLY A 158 9.65 0.04 -16.27
CA GLY A 158 10.31 -0.88 -17.17
C GLY A 158 11.75 -0.45 -17.42
N ALA A 159 12.68 -1.42 -17.37
CA ALA A 159 14.06 -1.26 -17.75
C ALA A 159 14.20 -0.54 -19.12
N PRO A 160 15.37 0.06 -19.45
CA PRO A 160 15.53 1.10 -20.49
C PRO A 160 15.23 0.68 -21.94
N ALA A 161 14.76 -0.53 -22.19
CA ALA A 161 14.66 -1.13 -23.53
C ALA A 161 13.22 -1.19 -24.10
N ALA A 162 12.19 -0.80 -23.37
CA ALA A 162 10.84 -0.68 -23.92
C ALA A 162 10.17 0.57 -23.35
N GLY A 163 9.60 1.40 -24.24
CA GLY A 163 9.04 2.73 -23.94
C GLY A 163 8.38 2.82 -22.56
N LEU A 164 8.95 3.70 -21.74
CA LEU A 164 8.63 3.90 -20.32
C LEU A 164 7.13 4.09 -20.07
N ASP A 165 6.61 3.45 -19.02
CA ASP A 165 5.31 3.78 -18.43
C ASP A 165 5.45 5.13 -17.68
N SER A 166 5.62 6.23 -18.43
CA SER A 166 5.95 7.56 -17.91
C SER A 166 4.86 8.18 -17.04
N ASN A 167 3.69 7.55 -16.91
CA ASN A 167 2.59 8.04 -16.09
C ASN A 167 2.52 7.39 -14.71
N VAL A 168 3.37 6.39 -14.42
CA VAL A 168 3.40 5.73 -13.12
C VAL A 168 4.37 6.46 -12.18
N TRP A 169 3.91 6.79 -10.98
CA TRP A 169 4.67 7.52 -9.95
C TRP A 169 4.76 6.76 -8.62
N SER A 170 4.24 5.53 -8.58
CA SER A 170 4.27 4.67 -7.40
C SER A 170 4.58 3.23 -7.79
N VAL A 171 5.20 2.49 -6.87
CA VAL A 171 5.49 1.07 -7.02
C VAL A 171 4.93 0.33 -5.82
N VAL A 172 4.13 -0.70 -6.06
CA VAL A 172 3.64 -1.60 -5.00
C VAL A 172 4.48 -2.87 -5.02
N ARG A 173 5.11 -3.17 -3.89
CA ARG A 173 5.83 -4.41 -3.63
C ARG A 173 4.96 -5.35 -2.82
N ILE A 174 4.80 -6.59 -3.28
CA ILE A 174 4.01 -7.61 -2.60
C ILE A 174 4.77 -8.93 -2.64
N GLY A 175 4.87 -9.63 -1.50
CA GLY A 175 5.44 -10.97 -1.47
C GLY A 175 4.54 -11.99 -2.19
N GLY A 176 5.14 -12.96 -2.87
CA GLY A 176 4.43 -13.99 -3.63
C GLY A 176 4.15 -13.61 -5.09
N ASN A 177 3.74 -14.60 -5.87
CA ASN A 177 3.17 -14.43 -7.21
C ASN A 177 1.68 -14.04 -7.18
N VAL A 178 1.36 -12.89 -6.60
CA VAL A 178 -0.02 -12.48 -6.31
C VAL A 178 -0.89 -12.19 -7.54
N CYS A 179 -0.26 -12.05 -8.71
CA CYS A 179 -0.92 -11.81 -9.99
C CYS A 179 -0.95 -13.07 -10.89
N GLY A 180 -0.45 -14.22 -10.41
CA GLY A 180 -0.44 -15.48 -11.16
C GLY A 180 0.32 -15.38 -12.48
N LEU A 181 1.50 -14.76 -12.48
CA LEU A 181 2.37 -14.71 -13.66
C LEU A 181 2.99 -16.08 -13.88
N SER A 182 2.92 -16.59 -15.10
CA SER A 182 3.47 -17.89 -15.45
C SER A 182 4.38 -17.80 -16.66
N SER A 183 5.23 -18.81 -16.77
CA SER A 183 6.26 -18.90 -17.77
C SER A 183 5.69 -19.10 -19.19
N GLU A 184 4.45 -19.60 -19.30
CA GLU A 184 3.75 -19.85 -20.57
C GLU A 184 2.92 -18.64 -21.03
N ALA A 185 2.42 -17.84 -20.08
CA ALA A 185 1.47 -16.77 -20.35
C ALA A 185 2.10 -15.36 -20.31
N ASN A 186 3.38 -15.24 -19.92
CA ASN A 186 4.01 -13.94 -19.65
C ASN A 186 5.40 -13.81 -20.28
N ILE A 187 5.80 -12.55 -20.46
CA ILE A 187 7.06 -12.18 -21.09
C ILE A 187 8.18 -12.53 -20.12
N ARG A 188 9.20 -13.23 -20.61
CA ARG A 188 10.40 -13.52 -19.83
C ARG A 188 11.51 -12.54 -20.18
N VAL A 189 12.14 -12.00 -19.16
CA VAL A 189 13.32 -11.14 -19.32
C VAL A 189 14.45 -11.74 -18.48
N SER A 190 15.51 -12.14 -19.16
CA SER A 190 16.74 -12.60 -18.51
C SER A 190 17.59 -11.40 -18.14
N THR A 191 17.92 -11.26 -16.86
CA THR A 191 18.83 -10.20 -16.39
C THR A 191 20.27 -10.74 -16.36
N ASN A 192 21.03 -10.57 -17.45
CA ASN A 192 22.45 -10.95 -17.61
C ASN A 192 22.78 -12.44 -17.31
N GLU A 193 24.06 -12.81 -17.47
CA GLU A 193 24.61 -14.17 -17.69
C GLU A 193 24.29 -15.25 -16.62
N ASN A 194 23.64 -14.89 -15.51
CA ASN A 194 23.16 -15.83 -14.49
C ASN A 194 21.62 -15.84 -14.43
N SER A 195 20.97 -16.33 -15.49
CA SER A 195 19.64 -16.96 -15.57
C SER A 195 18.49 -16.50 -14.66
N ASP A 196 18.52 -15.29 -14.10
CA ASP A 196 17.43 -14.77 -13.29
C ASP A 196 16.33 -14.33 -14.27
N GLU A 197 15.31 -15.17 -14.42
CA GLU A 197 14.16 -14.94 -15.29
C GLU A 197 13.09 -14.13 -14.54
N LEU A 198 12.93 -12.87 -14.92
CA LEU A 198 11.79 -12.07 -14.50
C LEU A 198 10.59 -12.36 -15.40
N LEU A 199 9.41 -12.51 -14.80
CA LEU A 199 8.15 -12.60 -15.54
C LEU A 199 7.48 -11.22 -15.59
N ILE A 200 7.04 -10.80 -16.77
CA ILE A 200 6.42 -9.49 -16.99
C ILE A 200 5.05 -9.65 -17.65
N ARG A 201 4.07 -8.90 -17.14
CA ARG A 201 2.74 -8.74 -17.74
C ARG A 201 2.40 -7.26 -17.83
N TYR A 202 1.85 -6.85 -18.97
CA TYR A 202 1.26 -5.52 -19.14
C TYR A 202 -0.26 -5.58 -18.91
N TYR A 203 -0.76 -4.63 -18.14
CA TYR A 203 -2.19 -4.39 -17.96
C TYR A 203 -2.57 -3.11 -18.67
N GLU A 204 -3.52 -3.18 -19.58
CA GLU A 204 -4.06 -2.02 -20.29
C GLU A 204 -5.17 -1.36 -19.49
N SER A 205 -5.29 -0.04 -19.64
CA SER A 205 -6.37 0.73 -19.03
C SER A 205 -7.75 0.27 -19.47
N ASN A 206 -8.71 0.40 -18.57
CA ASN A 206 -10.12 0.26 -18.86
C ASN A 206 -10.65 1.50 -19.62
N LYS A 207 -11.96 1.56 -19.87
CA LYS A 207 -12.60 2.70 -20.56
C LYS A 207 -12.48 4.04 -19.81
N SER A 208 -12.26 4.04 -18.49
CA SER A 208 -12.04 5.26 -17.71
C SER A 208 -10.58 5.73 -17.74
N GLY A 209 -9.69 4.97 -18.38
CA GLY A 209 -8.26 5.27 -18.38
C GLY A 209 -7.52 4.73 -17.15
N ASP A 210 -8.18 3.91 -16.32
CA ASP A 210 -7.62 3.38 -15.08
C ASP A 210 -7.18 1.92 -15.26
N VAL A 211 -6.15 1.52 -14.53
CA VAL A 211 -5.75 0.11 -14.43
C VAL A 211 -6.11 -0.41 -13.04
N CYS A 212 -6.86 -1.52 -13.01
CA CYS A 212 -7.30 -2.18 -11.79
C CYS A 212 -6.69 -3.58 -11.72
N ILE A 213 -6.00 -3.89 -10.63
CA ILE A 213 -5.48 -5.23 -10.36
C ILE A 213 -6.19 -5.76 -9.13
N ASN A 214 -6.95 -6.85 -9.32
CA ASN A 214 -7.62 -7.57 -8.25
C ASN A 214 -6.70 -8.70 -7.76
N ILE A 215 -6.22 -8.58 -6.54
CA ILE A 215 -5.44 -9.59 -5.86
C ILE A 215 -6.40 -10.36 -4.95
N ASN A 216 -6.90 -11.47 -5.49
CA ASN A 216 -7.66 -12.45 -4.73
C ASN A 216 -6.70 -13.61 -4.52
N ASN A 217 -6.13 -13.72 -3.33
CA ASN A 217 -5.13 -14.76 -3.06
C ASN A 217 -5.79 -16.15 -3.14
N ILE A 218 -5.78 -16.77 -4.33
CA ILE A 218 -6.12 -18.19 -4.52
C ILE A 218 -4.85 -18.95 -4.15
N ILE A 219 -4.77 -19.38 -2.89
CA ILE A 219 -3.82 -20.44 -2.53
C ILE A 219 -4.39 -21.73 -3.14
N LEU A 220 -3.72 -22.26 -4.16
CA LEU A 220 -3.84 -23.65 -4.59
C LEU A 220 -3.26 -24.57 -3.51
#